data_AF-A0A6J4RZE9-F1
#
_entry.id   AF-A0A6J4RZE9-F1
#
_cell.length_a   1.000
_cell.length_b   1.000
_cell.length_c   1.000
_cell.angle_alpha   90.00
_cell.angle_beta   90.00
_cell.angle_gamma   90.00
#
_symmetry.space_group_name_H-M   'P 1'
#
loop_
_entity.id
_entity.type
_entity.pdbx_description
1 polymer ?
#
loop_
_entity_poly.entity_id
_entity_poly.type
_entity_poly.pdbx_seq_one_letter_code
_entity_poly.pdbx_strand_id
1 'polypeptide(L)' 'MGRLIYASVANIAILPMQDVLGIDEVGRINTPASSGNNWQWRLLPKQVTADAENRLKEWTKMYNRE' A
#
# COMPACT_ATOMS: atom_id res chain seq x y z
N MET A 1 -7.27 -6.86 -1.21
CA MET A 1 -8.00 -5.65 -1.62
C MET A 1 -7.36 -4.92 -2.81
N GLY A 2 -6.02 -4.75 -2.86
CA GLY A 2 -5.33 -3.95 -3.89
C GLY A 2 -5.75 -4.21 -5.35
N ARG A 3 -5.91 -5.48 -5.76
CA ARG A 3 -6.42 -5.84 -7.09
C ARG A 3 -7.76 -5.20 -7.44
N LEU A 4 -8.71 -5.15 -6.50
CA LEU A 4 -10.05 -4.56 -6.73
C LEU A 4 -9.98 -3.04 -6.87
N ILE A 5 -9.05 -2.38 -6.17
CA ILE A 5 -8.82 -0.93 -6.28
C ILE A 5 -8.35 -0.60 -7.69
N TYR A 6 -7.39 -1.37 -8.21
CA TYR A 6 -6.90 -1.20 -9.59
C TYR A 6 -7.96 -1.62 -10.63
N ALA A 7 -8.80 -2.61 -10.35
CA ALA A 7 -9.88 -3.03 -11.25
C ALA A 7 -11.06 -2.03 -11.33
N SER A 8 -11.14 -1.07 -10.42
CA SER A 8 -12.27 -0.13 -10.36
C SER A 8 -12.33 0.81 -11.58
N VAL A 9 -13.45 1.49 -11.77
CA VAL A 9 -13.62 2.55 -12.79
C VAL A 9 -13.10 3.91 -12.35
N ALA A 10 -12.56 4.03 -11.13
CA ALA A 10 -12.03 5.30 -10.64
C ALA A 10 -10.83 5.76 -11.48
N ASN A 11 -10.73 7.06 -11.76
CA ASN A 11 -9.63 7.60 -12.56
C ASN A 11 -8.26 7.42 -11.88
N ILE A 12 -8.21 7.46 -10.53
CA ILE A 12 -6.98 7.34 -9.74
C ILE A 12 -7.16 6.22 -8.71
N ALA A 13 -6.16 5.33 -8.63
CA ALA A 13 -6.04 4.29 -7.62
C ALA A 13 -4.84 4.62 -6.72
N ILE A 14 -5.05 4.66 -5.40
CA ILE A 14 -4.01 4.94 -4.40
C ILE A 14 -4.00 3.80 -3.38
N LEU A 15 -2.81 3.30 -3.06
CA LEU A 15 -2.59 2.34 -1.99
C LEU A 15 -1.59 2.91 -0.97
N PRO A 16 -1.83 2.73 0.34
CA PRO A 16 -0.78 2.88 1.35
C PRO A 16 0.38 1.93 1.08
N MET A 17 1.61 2.35 1.39
CA MET A 17 2.79 1.47 1.23
C MET A 17 2.70 0.21 2.11
N GLN A 18 2.04 0.29 3.26
CA GLN A 18 1.77 -0.85 4.13
C GLN A 18 0.98 -1.94 3.40
N ASP A 19 -0.06 -1.56 2.65
CA ASP A 19 -0.88 -2.51 1.87
C ASP A 19 -0.09 -3.11 0.72
N VAL A 20 0.78 -2.31 0.07
CA VAL A 20 1.68 -2.80 -0.99
C VAL A 20 2.63 -3.87 -0.43
N LEU A 21 3.15 -3.65 0.77
CA LEU A 21 4.08 -4.54 1.47
C LEU A 21 3.40 -5.68 2.24
N GLY A 22 2.07 -5.64 2.39
CA GLY A 22 1.31 -6.62 3.18
C GLY A 22 1.56 -6.53 4.69
N ILE A 23 1.90 -5.33 5.20
CA ILE A 23 2.09 -5.07 6.62
C ILE A 23 0.71 -4.93 7.28
N ASP A 24 0.53 -5.61 8.40
CA ASP A 24 -0.71 -5.58 9.19
C ASP A 24 -0.80 -4.32 10.09
N GLU A 25 -1.47 -4.44 11.23
CA GLU A 25 -1.69 -3.36 12.18
C GLU A 25 -0.43 -2.67 12.71
N VAL A 26 0.72 -3.34 12.69
CA VAL A 26 2.01 -2.72 13.06
C VAL A 26 2.43 -1.61 12.09
N GLY A 27 1.85 -1.62 10.88
CA GLY A 27 2.04 -0.60 9.86
C GLY A 27 1.21 0.68 10.06
N ARG A 28 0.27 0.68 11.01
CA ARG A 28 -0.71 1.77 11.16
C ARG A 28 -0.01 3.12 11.40
N ILE A 29 -0.34 4.10 10.57
CA ILE A 29 0.20 5.46 10.71
C ILE A 29 -0.52 6.22 11.83
N ASN A 30 -1.85 6.10 11.94
CA ASN A 30 -2.61 6.93 12.88
C ASN A 30 -3.82 6.18 13.44
N THR A 31 -4.10 6.39 14.72
CA THR A 31 -5.34 6.05 15.39
C THR A 31 -5.99 7.35 15.88
N PRO A 32 -7.07 7.83 15.22
CA PRO A 32 -7.73 9.06 15.61
C PRO A 32 -8.12 9.06 17.10
N ALA A 33 -7.99 10.22 17.75
CA ALA A 33 -8.26 10.44 19.18
C ALA A 33 -7.37 9.65 20.16
N SER A 34 -6.30 8.98 19.71
CA SER A 34 -5.27 8.48 20.62
C SER A 34 -4.17 9.53 20.86
N SER A 35 -3.58 9.51 22.05
CA SER A 35 -2.53 10.46 22.46
C SER A 35 -1.10 9.97 22.21
N GLY A 36 -0.91 8.75 21.70
CA GLY A 36 0.41 8.14 21.52
C GLY A 36 0.48 7.14 20.37
N ASN A 37 1.71 6.81 19.98
CA ASN A 37 2.06 5.82 18.95
C ASN A 37 1.49 6.10 17.54
N ASN A 38 1.25 7.38 17.22
CA ASN A 38 0.86 7.84 15.88
C ASN A 38 2.05 8.46 15.15
N TRP A 39 2.01 8.42 13.81
CA TRP A 39 2.95 9.05 12.88
C TRP A 39 4.39 8.54 12.98
N GLN A 40 4.58 7.36 13.57
CA GLN A 40 5.90 6.77 13.81
C GLN A 40 6.32 5.74 12.75
N TRP A 41 5.39 5.24 11.94
CA TRP A 41 5.71 4.24 10.93
C TRP A 41 6.69 4.80 9.89
N ARG A 42 7.71 4.01 9.57
CA ARG A 42 8.72 4.35 8.57
C ARG A 42 9.06 3.13 7.73
N LEU A 43 9.22 3.35 6.44
CA LEU A 43 9.81 2.37 5.54
C LEU A 43 11.30 2.21 5.88
N LEU A 44 11.72 0.97 6.12
CA LEU A 44 13.12 0.62 6.34
C LEU A 44 13.80 0.25 5.01
N PRO A 45 15.14 0.42 4.93
CA PRO A 45 15.89 -0.08 3.79
C PRO A 45 15.61 -1.56 3.52
N LYS A 46 15.51 -1.93 2.24
CA LYS A 46 15.28 -3.31 1.75
C LYS A 46 13.91 -3.93 2.10
N GLN A 47 12.97 -3.17 2.67
CA GLN A 47 11.59 -3.66 2.86
C GLN A 47 10.77 -3.72 1.58
N VAL A 48 11.11 -2.90 0.57
CA VAL A 48 10.52 -3.04 -0.76
C VAL A 48 11.16 -4.26 -1.44
N THR A 49 10.39 -5.33 -1.57
CA THR A 49 10.82 -6.58 -2.19
C THR A 49 10.48 -6.59 -3.68
N ALA A 50 11.22 -7.40 -4.45
CA ALA A 50 10.92 -7.62 -5.86
C ALA A 50 9.49 -8.18 -6.06
N ASP A 51 8.99 -9.00 -5.14
CA ASP A 51 7.64 -9.55 -5.21
C ASP A 51 6.57 -8.45 -5.08
N ALA A 52 6.75 -7.51 -4.15
CA ALA A 52 5.84 -6.39 -3.98
C ALA A 52 5.82 -5.48 -5.21
N GLU A 53 7.01 -5.19 -5.77
CA GLU A 53 7.15 -4.41 -7.01
C GLU A 53 6.50 -5.11 -8.20
N ASN A 54 6.81 -6.39 -8.42
CA ASN A 54 6.29 -7.17 -9.53
C ASN A 54 4.76 -7.27 -9.47
N ARG A 55 4.20 -7.56 -8.29
CA ARG A 55 2.75 -7.62 -8.10
C ARG A 55 2.06 -6.29 -8.40
N LEU A 56 2.64 -5.17 -7.93
CA LEU A 56 2.08 -3.84 -8.19
C LEU A 56 2.13 -3.52 -9.69
N LYS A 57 3.26 -3.81 -10.35
CA LYS A 57 3.44 -3.64 -11.79
C LYS A 57 2.46 -4.48 -12.60
N GLU A 58 2.21 -5.71 -12.16
CA GLU A 58 1.24 -6.61 -12.78
C GLU A 58 -0.18 -6.02 -12.75
N TRP A 59 -0.62 -5.49 -11.61
CA TRP A 59 -1.93 -4.85 -11.50
C TRP A 59 -2.02 -3.56 -12.30
N THR A 60 -0.98 -2.73 -12.27
CA THR A 60 -0.90 -1.51 -13.08
C THR A 60 -1.10 -1.83 -14.57
N LYS A 61 -0.41 -2.84 -15.10
CA LYS A 61 -0.55 -3.26 -16.50
C LYS A 61 -1.89 -3.93 -16.79
N MET A 62 -2.30 -4.89 -15.96
CA MET A 62 -3.52 -5.67 -16.15
C MET A 62 -4.78 -4.79 -16.21
N TYR A 63 -4.80 -3.69 -15.46
CA TYR A 63 -5.93 -2.79 -15.38
C TYR A 63 -5.73 -1.45 -16.10
N ASN A 64 -4.71 -1.35 -16.96
CA ASN A 64 -4.43 -0.19 -17.81
C ASN A 64 -4.29 1.13 -17.03
N ARG A 65 -3.40 1.14 -16.03
CA ARG A 65 -3.12 2.29 -15.14
C ARG A 65 -1.65 2.74 -15.16
N GLU A 66 -0.92 2.45 -16.25
CA GLU A 66 0.47 2.89 -16.46
C GLU A 66 0.57 4.34 -16.95
#